data_AF-A0A9W4U701-F1
#
_entry.id   AF-A0A9W4U701-F1
#
_cell.length_a   1.000
_cell.length_b   1.000
_cell.length_c   1.000
_cell.angle_alpha   90.00
_cell.angle_beta   90.00
_cell.angle_gamma   90.00
#
_symmetry.space_group_name_H-M   'P 1'
#
loop_
_entity.id
_entity.type
_entity.pdbx_description
1 polymer ?
#
loop_
_entity_poly.entity_id
_entity_poly.type
_entity_poly.pdbx_seq_one_letter_code
_entity_poly.pdbx_strand_id
1 'polypeptide(L)'
;MTDIIQGALVPKLHAEDILDLAAVRWILIIEKEVKHTHRLTGSSRSLSAQATFRTLLSSSQWRALGAQGLVLTAKGYPDLASRSFLRHIADENPHIPTYALVDFDPDGIAIMSTYKHGSYRLAHEDVSHNQGSGLRLPGLQWLGVQSHHITNGRADRKLAETTTLADTQGLMRLTARDRQKAHRMLEWDLCAEGGLEAKWRVELQRMLMLNIKAEMQILDEVAGNLVSWLGSELEARSSRGAGSDQAAASPLSSGDELLF
;
A
#
# COMPACT_ATOMS: atom_id res chain seq x y z
N MET A 1 13.23 -24.35 18.22
CA MET A 1 11.80 -24.40 17.82
C MET A 1 11.49 -23.09 17.13
N THR A 2 11.32 -23.08 15.81
CA THR A 2 10.87 -21.91 15.07
C THR A 2 9.36 -21.84 15.18
N ASP A 3 8.85 -20.94 16.02
CA ASP A 3 7.44 -20.56 15.96
C ASP A 3 7.19 -19.94 14.59
N ILE A 4 6.54 -20.71 13.71
CA ILE A 4 6.02 -20.21 12.46
C ILE A 4 4.87 -19.29 12.87
N ILE A 5 4.95 -18.00 12.53
CA ILE A 5 3.87 -17.04 12.74
C ILE A 5 2.65 -17.58 11.99
N GLN A 6 1.71 -18.19 12.72
CA GLN A 6 0.51 -18.76 12.16
C GLN A 6 -0.51 -17.63 12.02
N GLY A 7 -0.77 -17.21 10.78
CA GLY A 7 -1.78 -16.19 10.51
C GLY A 7 -3.18 -16.65 10.96
N ALA A 8 -4.00 -15.70 11.41
CA ALA A 8 -5.40 -15.92 11.77
C ALA A 8 -6.33 -15.30 10.71
N LEU A 9 -7.55 -15.84 10.59
CA LEU A 9 -8.61 -15.15 9.85
C LEU A 9 -9.02 -13.90 10.63
N VAL A 10 -9.40 -12.85 9.89
CA VAL A 10 -9.92 -11.61 10.50
C VAL A 10 -11.15 -11.95 11.36
N PRO A 11 -11.12 -11.68 12.68
CA PRO A 11 -12.25 -11.98 13.54
C PRO A 11 -13.40 -11.02 13.25
N LYS A 12 -14.64 -11.47 13.52
CA LYS A 12 -15.76 -10.54 13.64
C LYS A 12 -15.64 -9.85 14.98
N LEU A 13 -15.48 -8.53 14.96
CA LEU A 13 -15.43 -7.72 16.17
C LEU A 13 -16.85 -7.40 16.65
N HIS A 14 -17.06 -7.56 17.94
CA HIS A 14 -18.24 -7.14 18.69
C HIS A 14 -17.92 -5.89 19.50
N ALA A 15 -18.95 -5.15 19.95
CA ALA A 15 -18.78 -3.87 20.64
C ALA A 15 -17.98 -3.98 21.96
N GLU A 16 -17.95 -5.16 22.58
CA GLU A 16 -17.28 -5.43 23.86
C GLU A 16 -15.85 -5.97 23.68
N ASP A 17 -15.41 -6.22 22.44
CA ASP A 17 -14.10 -6.82 22.17
C ASP A 17 -12.99 -5.80 22.42
N ILE A 18 -11.96 -6.21 23.17
CA ILE A 18 -10.79 -5.38 23.46
C ILE A 18 -9.61 -5.88 22.61
N LEU A 19 -9.05 -4.97 21.80
CA LEU A 19 -7.82 -5.21 21.04
C LEU A 19 -6.64 -4.54 21.76
N ASP A 20 -5.73 -5.33 22.33
CA ASP A 20 -4.46 -4.80 22.83
C ASP A 20 -3.50 -4.56 21.66
N LEU A 21 -3.30 -3.27 21.36
CA LEU A 21 -2.42 -2.79 20.29
C LEU A 21 -1.22 -1.99 20.83
N ALA A 22 -0.90 -2.10 22.12
CA ALA A 22 0.14 -1.28 22.77
C ALA A 22 1.53 -1.42 22.13
N ALA A 23 1.83 -2.62 21.60
CA ALA A 23 3.09 -2.91 20.89
C ALA A 23 3.05 -2.55 19.39
N VAL A 24 1.87 -2.28 18.84
CA VAL A 24 1.70 -2.03 17.40
C VAL A 24 2.07 -0.59 17.07
N ARG A 25 3.04 -0.44 16.16
CA ARG A 25 3.56 0.85 15.67
C ARG A 25 3.10 1.17 14.27
N TRP A 26 2.64 0.19 13.52
CA TRP A 26 2.17 0.35 12.15
C TRP A 26 1.25 -0.80 11.75
N ILE A 27 0.38 -0.51 10.79
CA ILE A 27 -0.47 -1.49 10.12
C ILE A 27 -0.03 -1.57 8.66
N LEU A 28 0.20 -2.77 8.16
CA LEU A 28 0.56 -3.02 6.77
C LEU A 28 -0.49 -3.89 6.08
N ILE A 29 -1.08 -3.36 5.02
CA ILE A 29 -2.01 -4.06 4.16
C ILE A 29 -1.23 -4.57 2.95
N ILE A 30 -1.22 -5.89 2.76
CA ILE A 30 -0.59 -6.57 1.62
C ILE A 30 -1.66 -7.25 0.81
N GLU A 31 -1.96 -6.70 -0.37
CA GLU A 31 -2.99 -7.23 -1.27
C GLU A 31 -2.44 -7.52 -2.66
N LYS A 32 -2.93 -8.61 -3.25
CA LYS A 32 -2.72 -8.91 -4.66
C LYS A 32 -3.95 -9.58 -5.24
N GLU A 33 -4.30 -9.17 -6.45
CA GLU A 33 -5.33 -9.85 -7.24
C GLU A 33 -4.95 -11.32 -7.48
N VAL A 34 -5.91 -12.23 -7.32
CA VAL A 34 -5.75 -13.61 -7.81
C VAL A 34 -5.80 -13.57 -9.34
N LYS A 35 -4.64 -13.39 -9.98
CA LYS A 35 -4.51 -13.53 -11.44
C LYS A 35 -4.76 -15.01 -11.77
N HIS A 36 -5.92 -15.34 -12.33
CA HIS A 36 -6.18 -16.67 -12.90
C HIS A 36 -5.29 -16.87 -14.13
N THR A 37 -4.04 -17.26 -13.92
CA THR A 37 -3.17 -17.71 -15.01
C THR A 37 -3.52 -19.16 -15.34
N HIS A 38 -4.06 -19.39 -16.53
CA HIS A 38 -3.97 -20.72 -17.16
C HIS A 38 -2.48 -21.11 -17.18
N ARG A 39 -2.12 -22.19 -16.47
CA ARG A 39 -0.79 -22.80 -16.56
C ARG A 39 -0.62 -23.31 -17.98
N LEU A 40 0.03 -22.52 -18.83
CA LEU A 40 0.75 -23.06 -19.96
C LEU A 40 2.18 -23.32 -19.52
N THR A 41 2.65 -24.49 -19.91
CA THR A 41 3.89 -25.17 -19.54
C THR A 41 5.14 -24.31 -19.74
N GLY A 42 6.07 -24.40 -18.78
CA GLY A 42 7.47 -23.99 -18.97
C GLY A 42 7.89 -22.76 -18.17
N SER A 43 8.52 -23.00 -17.02
CA SER A 43 9.51 -22.15 -16.35
C SER A 43 9.33 -20.62 -16.39
N SER A 44 8.40 -20.12 -15.58
CA SER A 44 8.60 -18.85 -14.87
C SER A 44 7.82 -18.90 -13.57
N ARG A 45 8.53 -18.94 -12.43
CA ARG A 45 7.91 -18.99 -11.09
C ARG A 45 7.32 -17.62 -10.78
N SER A 46 6.11 -17.35 -11.25
CA SER A 46 5.27 -16.29 -10.67
C SER A 46 4.86 -16.74 -9.26
N LEU A 47 5.57 -16.26 -8.24
CA LEU A 47 5.20 -16.45 -6.85
C LEU A 47 3.90 -15.66 -6.59
N SER A 48 2.89 -16.33 -6.04
CA SER A 48 1.67 -15.64 -5.59
C SER A 48 2.02 -14.68 -4.45
N ALA A 49 1.20 -13.65 -4.20
CA ALA A 49 1.40 -12.79 -3.01
C ALA A 49 1.39 -13.61 -1.73
N GLN A 50 0.61 -14.68 -1.67
CA GLN A 50 0.64 -15.60 -0.53
C GLN A 50 2.01 -16.27 -0.36
N ALA A 51 2.71 -16.58 -1.45
CA ALA A 51 4.06 -17.11 -1.40
C ALA A 51 5.08 -16.04 -0.99
N THR A 52 4.99 -14.81 -1.52
CA THR A 52 5.84 -13.69 -1.10
C THR A 52 5.62 -13.32 0.37
N PHE A 53 4.36 -13.26 0.81
CA PHE A 53 3.98 -13.05 2.19
C PHE A 53 4.56 -14.14 3.10
N ARG A 54 4.39 -15.42 2.75
CA ARG A 54 4.96 -16.53 3.52
C ARG A 54 6.49 -16.47 3.58
N THR A 55 7.15 -16.13 2.48
CA THR A 55 8.61 -15.95 2.45
C THR A 55 9.04 -14.81 3.37
N LEU A 56 8.37 -13.66 3.29
CA LEU A 56 8.60 -12.50 4.14
C LEU A 56 8.44 -12.86 5.63
N LEU A 57 7.31 -13.50 5.99
CA LEU A 57 7.03 -13.95 7.36
C LEU A 57 8.06 -14.97 7.89
N SER A 58 8.68 -15.76 7.01
CA SER A 58 9.64 -16.80 7.41
C SER A 58 11.05 -16.27 7.63
N SER A 59 11.34 -15.01 7.26
CA SER A 59 12.67 -14.42 7.41
C SER A 59 12.99 -14.10 8.88
N SER A 60 14.27 -14.19 9.26
CA SER A 60 14.70 -13.82 10.61
C SER A 60 14.58 -12.32 10.84
N GLN A 61 14.83 -11.49 9.81
CA GLN A 61 14.66 -10.03 9.90
C GLN A 61 13.20 -9.66 10.19
N TRP A 62 12.24 -10.44 9.66
CA TRP A 62 10.83 -10.18 9.90
C TRP A 62 10.44 -10.35 11.36
N ARG A 63 11.09 -11.23 12.13
CA ARG A 63 10.72 -11.41 13.56
C ARG A 63 10.87 -10.12 14.36
N ALA A 64 11.93 -9.35 14.10
CA ALA A 64 12.15 -8.07 14.77
C ALA A 64 11.17 -7.00 14.27
N LEU A 65 11.00 -6.91 12.95
CA LEU A 65 10.13 -5.92 12.33
C LEU A 65 8.65 -6.16 12.67
N GLY A 66 8.17 -7.38 12.43
CA GLY A 66 6.79 -7.81 12.63
C GLY A 66 6.34 -7.86 14.09
N ALA A 67 7.26 -7.87 15.07
CA ALA A 67 6.91 -7.78 16.48
C ALA A 67 6.22 -6.44 16.86
N GLN A 68 6.36 -5.43 16.01
CA GLN A 68 5.77 -4.09 16.21
C GLN A 68 4.69 -3.77 15.17
N GLY A 69 4.24 -4.76 14.39
CA GLY A 69 3.40 -4.53 13.23
C GLY A 69 2.20 -5.45 13.17
N LEU A 70 1.07 -4.89 12.73
CA LEU A 70 -0.08 -5.68 12.32
C LEU A 70 -0.07 -5.81 10.80
N VAL A 71 -0.02 -7.04 10.30
CA VAL A 71 -0.13 -7.28 8.85
C VAL A 71 -1.48 -7.91 8.52
N LEU A 72 -2.18 -7.26 7.60
CA LEU A 72 -3.39 -7.79 7.00
C LEU A 72 -3.11 -8.17 5.56
N THR A 73 -3.59 -9.33 5.15
CA THR A 73 -3.59 -9.76 3.75
C THR A 73 -4.95 -10.32 3.40
N ALA A 74 -5.46 -9.96 2.22
CA ALA A 74 -6.61 -10.61 1.63
C ALA A 74 -6.26 -11.19 0.26
N LYS A 75 -7.26 -11.80 -0.36
CA LYS A 75 -7.13 -12.56 -1.60
C LYS A 75 -7.61 -11.75 -2.80
N GLY A 76 -7.30 -10.46 -2.85
CA GLY A 76 -7.67 -9.58 -3.96
C GLY A 76 -8.28 -8.26 -3.51
N TYR A 77 -9.51 -7.99 -3.96
CA TYR A 77 -10.20 -6.78 -3.52
C TYR A 77 -10.62 -6.88 -2.05
N PRO A 78 -10.60 -5.75 -1.32
CA PRO A 78 -10.92 -5.74 0.10
C PRO A 78 -12.35 -6.22 0.36
N ASP A 79 -12.51 -7.24 1.21
CA ASP A 79 -13.83 -7.66 1.67
C ASP A 79 -14.36 -6.77 2.80
N LEU A 80 -15.64 -6.92 3.13
CA LEU A 80 -16.29 -6.10 4.15
C LEU A 80 -15.69 -6.36 5.55
N ALA A 81 -15.28 -7.59 5.86
CA ALA A 81 -14.76 -7.95 7.17
C ALA A 81 -13.39 -7.31 7.42
N SER A 82 -12.47 -7.40 6.46
CA SER A 82 -11.16 -6.75 6.50
C SER A 82 -11.30 -5.23 6.62
N ARG A 83 -12.22 -4.62 5.86
CA ARG A 83 -12.46 -3.17 5.92
C ARG A 83 -13.05 -2.73 7.25
N SER A 84 -14.03 -3.45 7.80
CA SER A 84 -14.62 -3.17 9.12
C SER A 84 -13.59 -3.31 10.24
N PHE A 85 -12.77 -4.36 10.20
CA PHE A 85 -11.71 -4.57 11.17
C PHE A 85 -10.69 -3.43 11.18
N LEU A 86 -10.18 -3.06 10.00
CA LEU A 86 -9.22 -1.95 9.88
C LEU A 86 -9.84 -0.61 10.26
N ARG A 87 -11.11 -0.39 9.93
CA ARG A 87 -11.82 0.83 10.30
C ARG A 87 -11.93 0.97 11.81
N HIS A 88 -12.34 -0.09 12.50
CA HIS A 88 -12.41 -0.11 13.95
C HIS A 88 -11.05 0.19 14.60
N ILE A 89 -9.97 -0.43 14.12
CA ILE A 89 -8.62 -0.13 14.62
C ILE A 89 -8.25 1.34 14.37
N ALA A 90 -8.53 1.87 13.18
CA ALA A 90 -8.21 3.25 12.84
C ALA A 90 -9.00 4.28 13.67
N ASP A 91 -10.24 3.97 14.04
CA ASP A 91 -11.08 4.83 14.88
C ASP A 91 -10.59 4.84 16.33
N GLU A 92 -10.24 3.67 16.89
CA GLU A 92 -9.75 3.55 18.28
C GLU A 92 -8.26 3.95 18.43
N ASN A 93 -7.46 3.81 17.37
CA ASN A 93 -6.01 3.99 17.39
C ASN A 93 -5.54 4.87 16.21
N PRO A 94 -6.01 6.12 16.09
CA PRO A 94 -5.71 6.98 14.93
C PRO A 94 -4.22 7.35 14.81
N HIS A 95 -3.45 7.18 15.87
CA HIS A 95 -2.01 7.41 15.92
C HIS A 95 -1.19 6.29 15.26
N ILE A 96 -1.79 5.12 14.99
CA ILE A 96 -1.09 4.00 14.33
C ILE A 96 -1.22 4.18 12.81
N PRO A 97 -0.12 4.49 12.09
CA PRO A 97 -0.16 4.69 10.65
C PRO A 97 -0.50 3.39 9.91
N THR A 98 -1.33 3.50 8.88
CA THR A 98 -1.72 2.38 8.01
C THR A 98 -1.10 2.55 6.63
N TYR A 99 -0.46 1.48 6.14
CA TYR A 99 0.26 1.46 4.87
C TYR A 99 -0.30 0.41 3.92
N ALA A 100 -0.31 0.71 2.63
CA ALA A 100 -0.64 -0.24 1.55
C ALA A 100 0.62 -0.63 0.77
N LEU A 101 0.98 -1.92 0.83
CA LEU A 101 2.00 -2.54 0.00
C LEU A 101 1.31 -3.29 -1.15
N VAL A 102 1.14 -2.57 -2.25
CA VAL A 102 0.50 -3.06 -3.49
C VAL A 102 1.50 -3.07 -4.65
N ASP A 103 1.19 -3.89 -5.66
CA ASP A 103 1.94 -3.93 -6.92
C ASP A 103 1.84 -2.59 -7.68
N PHE A 104 2.85 -2.30 -8.51
CA PHE A 104 2.84 -1.17 -9.43
C PHE A 104 2.04 -1.53 -10.69
N ASP A 105 0.73 -1.61 -10.54
CA ASP A 105 -0.23 -1.76 -11.63
C ASP A 105 -1.57 -1.04 -11.32
N PRO A 106 -2.47 -0.88 -12.32
CA PRO A 106 -3.75 -0.21 -12.10
C PRO A 106 -4.67 -0.94 -11.10
N ASP A 107 -4.53 -2.26 -10.97
CA ASP A 107 -5.31 -3.04 -9.99
C ASP A 107 -4.82 -2.78 -8.56
N GLY A 108 -3.52 -2.66 -8.33
CA GLY A 108 -2.93 -2.28 -7.05
C GLY A 108 -3.42 -0.92 -6.55
N ILE A 109 -3.44 0.11 -7.42
CA ILE A 109 -3.99 1.42 -7.08
C ILE A 109 -5.50 1.33 -6.80
N ALA A 110 -6.26 0.56 -7.58
CA ALA A 110 -7.70 0.40 -7.36
C ALA A 110 -8.04 -0.33 -6.04
N ILE A 111 -7.23 -1.31 -5.64
CA ILE A 111 -7.36 -1.99 -4.35
C ILE A 111 -7.10 -0.99 -3.21
N MET A 112 -6.00 -0.24 -3.27
CA MET A 112 -5.69 0.80 -2.29
C MET A 112 -6.78 1.87 -2.23
N SER A 113 -7.30 2.30 -3.38
CA SER A 113 -8.43 3.23 -3.46
C SER A 113 -9.68 2.69 -2.76
N THR A 114 -9.93 1.39 -2.82
CA THR A 114 -11.08 0.76 -2.16
C THR A 114 -10.98 0.84 -0.65
N TYR A 115 -9.78 0.64 -0.08
CA TYR A 115 -9.56 0.86 1.35
C TYR A 115 -9.65 2.34 1.73
N LYS A 116 -8.99 3.22 0.97
CA LYS A 116 -8.85 4.65 1.32
C LYS A 116 -10.16 5.43 1.16
N HIS A 117 -10.80 5.28 0.01
CA HIS A 117 -11.94 6.10 -0.43
C HIS A 117 -13.25 5.30 -0.54
N GLY A 118 -13.18 3.97 -0.38
CA GLY A 118 -14.31 3.08 -0.63
C GLY A 118 -14.39 2.63 -2.10
N SER A 119 -15.36 1.78 -2.41
CA SER A 119 -15.54 1.26 -3.77
C SER A 119 -16.01 2.37 -4.72
N TYR A 120 -15.13 2.77 -5.65
CA TYR A 120 -15.44 3.79 -6.65
C TYR A 120 -16.60 3.37 -7.58
N ARG A 121 -16.71 2.07 -7.87
CA ARG A 121 -17.79 1.50 -8.71
C ARG A 121 -19.16 1.64 -8.05
N LEU A 122 -19.24 1.41 -6.74
CA LEU A 122 -20.49 1.53 -5.98
C LEU A 122 -20.85 2.98 -5.68
N ALA A 123 -19.86 3.90 -5.66
CA ALA A 123 -20.11 5.32 -5.44
C ALA A 123 -20.93 6.00 -6.56
N HIS A 124 -20.96 5.39 -7.76
CA HIS A 124 -21.78 5.86 -8.88
C HIS A 124 -23.13 5.14 -8.99
N GLU A 125 -23.33 4.04 -8.25
CA GLU A 125 -24.53 3.20 -8.32
C GLU A 125 -25.52 3.48 -7.17
N ASP A 126 -25.11 4.01 -6.00
CA ASP A 126 -26.02 4.21 -4.86
C ASP A 126 -25.89 5.59 -4.19
N VAL A 127 -26.89 6.45 -4.44
CA VAL A 127 -27.25 7.62 -3.60
C VAL A 127 -28.07 7.17 -2.37
N SER A 128 -28.23 5.87 -2.14
CA SER A 128 -29.00 5.32 -1.03
C SER A 128 -28.13 4.49 -0.06
N HIS A 129 -28.03 5.02 1.16
CA HIS A 129 -27.71 4.32 2.42
C HIS A 129 -26.24 4.00 2.76
N ASN A 130 -25.56 4.99 3.38
CA ASN A 130 -24.80 4.96 4.66
C ASN A 130 -24.00 3.75 5.17
N GLN A 131 -23.89 2.61 4.49
CA GLN A 131 -23.18 1.43 5.00
C GLN A 131 -21.77 1.25 4.40
N GLY A 132 -21.50 1.81 3.22
CA GLY A 132 -20.18 1.71 2.55
C GLY A 132 -19.22 2.88 2.81
N SER A 133 -19.75 4.05 3.21
CA SER A 133 -18.97 5.28 3.41
C SER A 133 -18.22 5.32 4.75
N GLY A 134 -18.72 4.60 5.76
CA GLY A 134 -18.09 4.51 7.09
C GLY A 134 -16.82 3.66 7.12
N LEU A 135 -16.57 2.83 6.10
CA LEU A 135 -15.45 1.88 6.07
C LEU A 135 -14.26 2.39 5.24
N ARG A 136 -14.00 3.69 5.33
CA ARG A 136 -12.89 4.37 4.64
C ARG A 136 -11.70 4.52 5.58
N LEU A 137 -10.50 4.42 5.02
CA LEU A 137 -9.24 4.64 5.72
C LEU A 137 -8.52 5.86 5.12
N PRO A 138 -8.99 7.10 5.37
CA PRO A 138 -8.42 8.30 4.72
C PRO A 138 -6.92 8.50 5.02
N GLY A 139 -6.45 8.02 6.18
CA GLY A 139 -5.03 8.03 6.56
C GLY A 139 -4.17 6.94 5.89
N LEU A 140 -4.73 6.11 5.01
CA LEU A 140 -3.97 5.06 4.32
C LEU A 140 -2.90 5.65 3.39
N GLN A 141 -1.65 5.22 3.58
CA GLN A 141 -0.50 5.70 2.83
C GLN A 141 0.04 4.63 1.86
N TRP A 142 0.36 5.04 0.63
CA TRP A 142 0.98 4.15 -0.34
C TRP A 142 2.45 3.88 0.02
N LEU A 143 2.76 2.62 0.32
CA LEU A 143 4.12 2.15 0.59
C LEU A 143 4.68 1.33 -0.56
N GLY A 144 3.85 0.58 -1.29
CA GLY A 144 4.29 -0.33 -2.35
C GLY A 144 4.99 0.29 -3.55
N VAL A 145 5.22 -0.54 -4.57
CA VAL A 145 6.11 -0.22 -5.69
C VAL A 145 5.60 1.01 -6.45
N GLN A 146 6.53 1.89 -6.81
CA GLN A 146 6.31 3.16 -7.50
C GLN A 146 7.33 3.26 -8.62
N SER A 147 7.10 4.12 -9.61
CA SER A 147 7.94 4.22 -10.80
C SER A 147 9.41 4.47 -10.48
N HIS A 148 9.69 5.24 -9.43
CA HIS A 148 11.06 5.61 -9.06
C HIS A 148 11.92 4.40 -8.63
N HIS A 149 11.31 3.39 -8.00
CA HIS A 149 12.01 2.13 -7.69
C HIS A 149 12.46 1.42 -8.98
N ILE A 150 11.68 1.53 -10.05
CA ILE A 150 11.98 0.90 -11.34
C ILE A 150 13.02 1.71 -12.11
N THR A 151 12.89 3.04 -12.15
CA THR A 151 13.81 3.90 -12.90
C THR A 151 15.19 3.97 -12.27
N ASN A 152 15.27 4.04 -10.93
CA ASN A 152 16.54 4.11 -10.22
C ASN A 152 17.27 2.76 -10.32
N GLY A 153 16.57 1.64 -10.11
CA GLY A 153 17.16 0.31 -10.31
C GLY A 153 17.69 0.08 -11.73
N ARG A 154 17.10 0.72 -12.75
CA ARG A 154 17.63 0.70 -14.12
C ARG A 154 18.85 1.60 -14.33
N ALA A 155 18.93 2.74 -13.65
CA ALA A 155 20.09 3.62 -13.72
C ALA A 155 21.32 2.91 -13.14
N ASP A 156 21.16 2.26 -11.98
CA ASP A 156 22.21 1.49 -11.31
C ASP A 156 22.61 0.26 -12.13
N ARG A 157 21.64 -0.43 -12.75
CA ARG A 157 21.92 -1.57 -13.66
C ARG A 157 22.47 -1.15 -15.02
N LYS A 158 22.22 0.07 -15.52
CA LYS A 158 22.83 0.53 -16.78
C LYS A 158 24.35 0.65 -16.71
N LEU A 159 24.92 0.77 -15.51
CA LEU A 159 26.35 0.69 -15.28
C LEU A 159 26.90 -0.75 -15.38
N ALA A 160 26.03 -1.77 -15.27
CA ALA A 160 26.35 -3.19 -15.38
C ALA A 160 25.70 -3.77 -16.64
N GLU A 161 26.46 -3.84 -17.73
CA GLU A 161 26.00 -4.14 -19.09
C GLU A 161 25.00 -5.32 -19.23
N THR A 162 24.03 -5.18 -20.14
CA THR A 162 23.22 -6.26 -20.76
C THR A 162 22.04 -6.86 -19.97
N THR A 163 21.34 -6.11 -19.12
CA THR A 163 20.07 -6.60 -18.52
C THR A 163 18.87 -6.07 -19.31
N THR A 164 18.17 -6.95 -20.04
CA THR A 164 16.92 -6.62 -20.73
C THR A 164 15.75 -6.53 -19.75
N LEU A 165 14.61 -5.95 -20.17
CA LEU A 165 13.38 -5.93 -19.35
C LEU A 165 12.93 -7.33 -18.90
N ALA A 166 13.33 -8.38 -19.63
CA ALA A 166 12.96 -9.76 -19.35
C ALA A 166 13.73 -10.35 -18.15
N ASP A 167 14.84 -9.74 -17.75
CA ASP A 167 15.75 -10.29 -16.75
C ASP A 167 15.47 -9.78 -15.33
N THR A 168 14.59 -8.79 -15.17
CA THR A 168 14.17 -8.28 -13.85
C THR A 168 12.91 -9.01 -13.39
N GLN A 169 13.02 -9.86 -12.37
CA GLN A 169 11.88 -10.63 -11.89
C GLN A 169 10.78 -9.69 -11.37
N GLY A 170 9.55 -9.90 -11.85
CA GLY A 170 8.38 -9.10 -11.45
C GLY A 170 8.14 -7.85 -12.30
N LEU A 171 9.04 -7.44 -13.19
CA LEU A 171 8.80 -6.35 -14.14
C LEU A 171 8.17 -6.89 -15.43
N MET A 172 7.10 -6.28 -15.93
CA MET A 172 6.41 -6.72 -17.15
C MET A 172 5.76 -5.58 -17.92
N ARG A 173 5.35 -5.85 -19.16
CA ARG A 173 4.58 -4.88 -19.97
C ARG A 173 3.12 -4.82 -19.51
N LEU A 174 2.48 -3.67 -19.74
CA LEU A 174 1.04 -3.56 -19.55
C LEU A 174 0.29 -4.41 -20.58
N THR A 175 -0.75 -5.11 -20.12
CA THR A 175 -1.73 -5.77 -20.99
C THR A 175 -2.74 -4.76 -21.54
N ALA A 176 -3.57 -5.17 -22.51
CA ALA A 176 -4.69 -4.35 -22.97
C ALA A 176 -5.69 -4.01 -21.84
N ARG A 177 -5.96 -4.97 -20.94
CA ARG A 177 -6.81 -4.76 -19.77
C ARG A 177 -6.22 -3.72 -18.83
N ASP A 178 -4.92 -3.80 -18.54
CA ASP A 178 -4.26 -2.84 -17.65
C ASP A 178 -4.34 -1.43 -18.23
N ARG A 179 -4.03 -1.26 -19.52
CA ARG A 179 -4.11 0.05 -20.21
C ARG A 179 -5.52 0.63 -20.16
N GLN A 180 -6.53 -0.18 -20.51
CA GLN A 180 -7.93 0.26 -20.47
C GLN A 180 -8.36 0.66 -19.06
N LYS A 181 -7.90 -0.08 -18.04
CA LYS A 181 -8.19 0.25 -16.65
C LYS A 181 -7.50 1.55 -16.22
N ALA A 182 -6.22 1.72 -16.53
CA ALA A 182 -5.48 2.94 -16.22
C ALA A 182 -6.12 4.19 -16.85
N HIS A 183 -6.53 4.12 -18.11
CA HIS A 183 -7.25 5.21 -18.77
C HIS A 183 -8.55 5.57 -18.05
N ARG A 184 -9.39 4.58 -17.73
CA ARG A 184 -10.63 4.82 -16.96
C ARG A 184 -10.36 5.39 -15.57
N MET A 185 -9.28 4.98 -14.91
CA MET A 185 -8.91 5.51 -13.61
C MET A 185 -8.45 6.96 -13.68
N LEU A 186 -7.86 7.41 -14.78
CA LEU A 186 -7.49 8.82 -14.99
C LEU A 186 -8.70 9.74 -15.18
N GLU A 187 -9.88 9.17 -15.44
CA GLU A 187 -11.17 9.85 -15.50
C GLU A 187 -11.87 9.90 -14.12
N TRP A 188 -11.33 9.22 -13.10
CA TRP A 188 -11.89 9.30 -11.75
C TRP A 188 -11.62 10.67 -11.15
N ASP A 189 -12.59 11.27 -10.46
CA ASP A 189 -12.43 12.57 -9.80
C ASP A 189 -11.20 12.61 -8.86
N LEU A 190 -10.90 11.47 -8.22
CA LEU A 190 -9.72 11.28 -7.38
C LEU A 190 -8.41 11.51 -8.14
N CYS A 191 -8.32 11.01 -9.38
CA CYS A 191 -7.12 11.00 -10.21
C CYS A 191 -7.20 11.98 -11.38
N ALA A 192 -8.25 12.80 -11.46
CA ALA A 192 -8.40 13.85 -12.45
C ALA A 192 -7.34 14.96 -12.25
N GLU A 193 -7.22 15.87 -13.20
CA GLU A 193 -6.37 17.03 -13.04
C GLU A 193 -6.90 17.92 -11.89
N GLY A 194 -6.05 18.21 -10.91
CA GLY A 194 -6.46 18.87 -9.65
C GLY A 194 -7.19 17.96 -8.65
N GLY A 195 -7.32 16.67 -8.94
CA GLY A 195 -7.92 15.67 -8.04
C GLY A 195 -7.10 15.42 -6.78
N LEU A 196 -7.74 14.80 -5.78
CA LEU A 196 -7.17 14.54 -4.45
C LEU A 196 -5.90 13.68 -4.49
N GLU A 197 -5.79 12.77 -5.46
CA GLU A 197 -4.72 11.78 -5.58
C GLU A 197 -3.84 12.06 -6.80
N ALA A 198 -3.30 13.28 -6.87
CA ALA A 198 -2.37 13.69 -7.94
C ALA A 198 -1.17 12.73 -8.11
N LYS A 199 -0.69 12.15 -7.00
CA LYS A 199 0.38 11.13 -7.05
C LYS A 199 -0.07 9.88 -7.83
N TRP A 200 -1.29 9.40 -7.63
CA TRP A 200 -1.81 8.22 -8.35
C TRP A 200 -1.97 8.52 -9.83
N ARG A 201 -2.45 9.72 -10.18
CA ARG A 201 -2.50 10.19 -11.58
C ARG A 201 -1.13 10.10 -12.26
N VAL A 202 -0.09 10.66 -11.62
CA VAL A 202 1.28 10.66 -12.16
C VAL A 202 1.80 9.23 -12.34
N GLU A 203 1.61 8.36 -11.36
CA GLU A 203 2.06 6.97 -11.44
C GLU A 203 1.32 6.17 -12.53
N LEU A 204 0.00 6.36 -12.69
CA LEU A 204 -0.78 5.79 -13.79
C LEU A 204 -0.29 6.26 -15.16
N GLN A 205 -0.02 7.56 -15.30
CA GLN A 205 0.56 8.12 -16.53
C GLN A 205 1.94 7.54 -16.83
N ARG A 206 2.79 7.36 -15.81
CA ARG A 206 4.11 6.73 -15.95
C ARG A 206 3.99 5.26 -16.35
N MET A 207 3.06 4.50 -15.79
CA MET A 207 2.77 3.13 -16.23
C MET A 207 2.46 3.10 -17.72
N LEU A 208 1.54 3.96 -18.18
CA LEU A 208 1.11 4.05 -19.58
C LEU A 208 2.25 4.48 -20.50
N MET A 209 2.97 5.56 -20.16
CA MET A 209 4.05 6.12 -20.95
C MET A 209 5.21 5.14 -21.11
N LEU A 210 5.60 4.47 -20.03
CA LEU A 210 6.71 3.50 -20.05
C LEU A 210 6.25 2.12 -20.55
N ASN A 211 4.94 1.90 -20.67
CA ASN A 211 4.31 0.61 -20.98
C ASN A 211 4.78 -0.52 -20.05
N ILE A 212 4.85 -0.24 -18.74
CA ILE A 212 5.30 -1.19 -17.72
C ILE A 212 4.35 -1.28 -16.53
N LYS A 213 4.36 -2.45 -15.90
CA LYS A 213 3.90 -2.69 -14.53
C LYS A 213 4.91 -3.55 -13.79
N ALA A 214 4.88 -3.52 -12.46
CA ALA A 214 5.80 -4.30 -11.65
C ALA A 214 5.12 -4.92 -10.44
N GLU A 215 5.48 -6.15 -10.14
CA GLU A 215 5.08 -6.87 -8.95
C GLU A 215 6.00 -6.48 -7.78
N MET A 216 5.52 -6.56 -6.53
CA MET A 216 6.28 -6.15 -5.35
C MET A 216 7.61 -6.88 -5.15
N GLN A 217 7.79 -8.08 -5.73
CA GLN A 217 9.05 -8.83 -5.66
C GLN A 217 10.23 -8.10 -6.30
N ILE A 218 9.99 -7.07 -7.13
CA ILE A 218 11.08 -6.24 -7.65
C ILE A 218 11.85 -5.54 -6.53
N LEU A 219 11.23 -5.33 -5.36
CA LEU A 219 11.89 -4.72 -4.20
C LEU A 219 12.95 -5.64 -3.58
N ASP A 220 12.80 -6.96 -3.67
CA ASP A 220 13.86 -7.90 -3.26
C ASP A 220 15.11 -7.70 -4.10
N GLU A 221 14.97 -7.49 -5.41
CA GLU A 221 16.12 -7.29 -6.29
C GLU A 221 16.71 -5.88 -6.22
N VAL A 222 15.85 -4.85 -6.19
CA VAL A 222 16.30 -3.44 -6.25
C VAL A 222 16.85 -2.98 -4.91
N ALA A 223 16.29 -3.45 -3.79
CA ALA A 223 16.73 -3.07 -2.46
C ALA A 223 17.55 -4.17 -1.75
N GLY A 224 17.86 -5.27 -2.45
CA GLY A 224 18.61 -6.42 -1.94
C GLY A 224 17.84 -7.33 -0.98
N ASN A 225 16.87 -6.79 -0.23
CA ASN A 225 16.00 -7.53 0.67
C ASN A 225 14.72 -6.73 0.96
N LEU A 226 13.54 -7.28 0.62
CA LEU A 226 12.24 -6.62 0.84
C LEU A 226 12.00 -6.29 2.31
N VAL A 227 12.41 -7.15 3.24
CA VAL A 227 12.18 -6.97 4.68
C VAL A 227 13.04 -5.85 5.24
N SER A 228 14.31 -5.80 4.84
CA SER A 228 15.20 -4.69 5.20
C SER A 228 14.71 -3.37 4.64
N TRP A 229 14.32 -3.35 3.35
CA TRP A 229 13.73 -2.17 2.72
C TRP A 229 12.46 -1.70 3.44
N LEU A 230 11.58 -2.64 3.77
CA LEU A 230 10.33 -2.36 4.46
C LEU A 230 10.60 -1.78 5.85
N GLY A 231 11.56 -2.33 6.59
CA GLY A 231 11.99 -1.79 7.88
C GLY A 231 12.48 -0.34 7.77
N SER A 232 13.39 -0.07 6.83
CA SER A 232 13.91 1.29 6.61
C SER A 232 12.81 2.30 6.21
N GLU A 233 11.87 1.91 5.35
CA GLU A 233 10.76 2.79 4.98
C GLU A 233 9.81 3.07 6.16
N LEU A 234 9.49 2.05 6.97
CA LEU A 234 8.62 2.20 8.12
C LEU A 234 9.27 3.09 9.19
N GLU A 235 10.57 2.95 9.44
CA GLU A 235 11.34 3.82 10.34
C GLU A 235 11.42 5.27 9.83
N ALA A 236 11.72 5.44 8.54
CA ALA A 236 11.81 6.76 7.91
C ALA A 236 10.48 7.52 7.93
N ARG A 237 9.35 6.81 7.88
CA ARG A 237 8.02 7.43 7.95
C ARG A 237 7.54 7.67 9.37
N SER A 238 7.89 6.79 10.30
CA SER A 238 7.61 6.98 11.74
C SER A 238 8.33 8.21 12.29
N SER A 239 9.57 8.46 11.86
CA SER A 239 10.34 9.65 12.25
C SER A 239 9.81 10.97 11.65
N ARG A 240 9.24 10.94 10.43
CA ARG A 240 8.62 12.12 9.80
C ARG A 240 7.31 12.53 10.46
N GLY A 241 6.53 11.58 10.98
CA GLY A 241 5.29 11.86 11.71
C GLY A 241 5.51 12.52 13.08
N ALA A 242 6.62 12.25 13.75
CA ALA A 242 6.94 12.85 15.05
C ALA A 242 7.43 14.31 14.97
N GLY A 243 7.78 14.80 13.78
CA GLY A 243 8.35 16.13 13.58
C GLY A 243 7.33 17.26 13.33
N SER A 244 6.05 16.96 13.12
CA SER A 244 5.02 17.97 12.81
C SER A 244 4.30 18.57 14.02
N ASP A 245 4.50 18.02 15.23
CA ASP A 245 3.76 18.43 16.44
C ASP A 245 4.52 19.42 17.36
N GLN A 246 5.66 19.98 16.94
CA GLN A 246 6.40 20.99 17.73
C GLN A 246 6.56 22.37 17.08
N ALA A 247 5.88 22.64 15.97
CA ALA A 247 5.94 23.95 15.30
C ALA A 247 4.58 24.67 15.30
N ALA A 248 3.94 24.80 16.48
CA ALA A 248 2.78 25.67 16.67
C ALA A 248 2.63 26.11 18.13
N ALA A 249 3.64 26.78 18.68
CA ALA A 249 3.49 27.56 19.91
C ALA A 249 4.54 28.67 19.95
N SER A 250 4.37 29.71 19.13
CA SER A 250 4.97 31.01 19.42
C SER A 250 3.95 31.82 20.24
N PRO A 251 4.34 32.36 21.41
CA PRO A 251 3.42 33.10 22.26
C PRO A 251 3.06 34.42 21.59
N LEU A 252 1.75 34.68 21.51
CA LEU A 252 1.17 35.98 21.19
C LEU A 252 1.80 37.04 22.10
N SER A 253 2.64 37.89 21.51
CA SER A 253 3.07 39.14 22.13
C SER A 253 1.85 40.05 22.20
N SER A 254 1.28 40.15 23.39
CA SER A 254 0.36 41.21 23.80
C SER A 254 1.07 42.56 23.70
N GLY A 255 0.58 43.43 22.84
CA GLY A 255 1.07 44.80 22.73
C GLY A 255 0.27 45.53 21.68
N ASP A 256 -0.96 45.91 22.02
CA ASP A 256 -1.57 47.15 21.56
C ASP A 256 -2.87 47.41 22.34
N GLU A 257 -2.74 48.24 23.38
CA GLU A 257 -3.85 49.01 23.96
C GLU A 257 -3.47 50.49 23.83
N LEU A 258 -3.99 51.09 22.75
CA LEU A 258 -4.69 52.38 22.64
C LEU A 258 -4.20 53.66 23.36
N LEU A 259 -4.36 54.78 22.62
CA LEU A 259 -4.51 56.21 22.99
C LEU A 259 -3.24 57.07 22.96
N PHE A 260 -2.96 57.73 21.83
CA PHE A 260 -3.35 59.11 21.47
C PHE A 260 -2.93 59.42 20.03
#